data_AF-A0A356S326-F1
#
_entry.id   AF-A0A356S326-F1
#
_cell.length_a   1.000
_cell.length_b   1.000
_cell.length_c   1.000
_cell.angle_alpha   90.00
_cell.angle_beta   90.00
_cell.angle_gamma   90.00
#
_symmetry.space_group_name_H-M   'P 1'
#
loop_
_entity.id
_entity.type
_entity.pdbx_description
1 polymer ?
#
loop_
_entity_poly.entity_id
_entity_poly.type
_entity_poly.pdbx_seq_one_letter_code
_entity_poly.pdbx_strand_id
1 'polypeptide(L)'
;AAPACSAAGAAMLHLHVRDKGFAHSLDPERYRAAINQIRQAAGPDLIIQITTEAVGRYQPAEQMASVKKTRPEAVSLALRELIPTPKDESAAAGFFQWLYTERIAPQYILYDED
;
A
#
# COMPACT_ATOMS: atom_id res chain seq x y z
N ALA A 1 5.00 -16.24 -8.75
CA ALA A 1 3.57 -15.85 -8.78
C ALA A 1 3.32 -14.70 -9.74
N ALA A 2 3.90 -13.51 -9.51
CA ALA A 2 3.59 -12.31 -10.32
C ALA A 2 3.69 -12.48 -11.86
N PRO A 3 4.74 -13.10 -12.45
CA PRO A 3 4.81 -13.27 -13.90
C PRO A 3 3.69 -14.17 -14.44
N ALA A 4 3.34 -15.23 -13.71
CA ALA A 4 2.26 -16.13 -14.10
C ALA A 4 0.89 -15.45 -14.00
N CYS A 5 0.65 -14.63 -12.97
CA CYS A 5 -0.58 -13.85 -12.85
C CYS A 5 -0.71 -12.82 -13.99
N SER A 6 0.39 -12.11 -14.31
CA SER A 6 0.44 -11.17 -15.42
C SER A 6 0.14 -11.86 -16.76
N ALA A 7 0.79 -13.00 -17.03
CA ALA A 7 0.54 -13.80 -18.23
C ALA A 7 -0.89 -14.35 -18.31
N ALA A 8 -1.56 -14.55 -17.17
CA ALA A 8 -2.97 -14.93 -17.09
C ALA A 8 -3.95 -13.75 -17.23
N GLY A 9 -3.45 -12.52 -17.42
CA GLY A 9 -4.25 -11.32 -17.66
C GLY A 9 -4.45 -10.41 -16.45
N ALA A 10 -3.77 -10.64 -15.32
CA ALA A 10 -3.83 -9.73 -14.19
C ALA A 10 -3.13 -8.40 -14.53
N ALA A 11 -3.84 -7.29 -14.38
CA ALA A 11 -3.30 -5.94 -14.60
C ALA A 11 -2.71 -5.29 -13.35
N MET A 12 -3.05 -5.80 -12.16
CA MET A 12 -2.58 -5.27 -10.88
C MET A 12 -2.26 -6.39 -9.89
N LEU A 13 -1.22 -6.18 -9.09
CA LEU A 13 -0.82 -7.03 -7.98
C LEU A 13 -0.99 -6.28 -6.66
N HIS A 14 -1.80 -6.83 -5.77
CA HIS A 14 -1.88 -6.40 -4.37
C HIS A 14 -0.73 -7.04 -3.57
N LEU A 15 0.18 -6.23 -3.04
CA LEU A 15 1.43 -6.66 -2.45
C LEU A 15 1.47 -6.45 -0.94
N HIS A 16 1.61 -7.57 -0.21
CA HIS A 16 2.05 -7.56 1.18
C HIS A 16 3.52 -7.98 1.26
N VAL A 17 4.26 -7.42 2.22
CA VAL A 17 5.61 -7.88 2.58
C VAL A 17 5.62 -8.43 4.00
N ARG A 18 6.60 -9.32 4.26
CA ARG A 18 6.78 -9.97 5.55
C ARG A 18 8.14 -9.67 6.15
N ASP A 19 8.21 -9.66 7.48
CA ASP A 19 9.47 -9.61 8.21
C ASP A 19 10.19 -10.97 8.23
N LYS A 20 11.32 -11.06 8.94
CA LYS A 20 12.09 -12.32 9.06
C LYS A 20 11.33 -13.42 9.81
N GLY A 21 10.34 -13.07 10.62
CA GLY A 21 9.47 -13.99 11.35
C GLY A 21 8.15 -14.27 10.62
N PHE A 22 8.06 -13.93 9.32
CA PHE A 22 6.86 -14.06 8.50
C PHE A 22 5.66 -13.21 8.93
N ALA A 23 5.85 -12.25 9.84
CA ALA A 23 4.79 -11.33 10.27
C ALA A 23 4.53 -10.25 9.21
N HIS A 24 3.31 -9.69 9.20
CA HIS A 24 2.97 -8.54 8.36
C HIS A 24 3.91 -7.36 8.65
N SER A 25 4.32 -6.65 7.61
CA SER A 25 5.32 -5.58 7.70
C SER A 25 4.96 -4.41 6.80
N LEU A 26 5.10 -3.19 7.33
CA LEU A 26 5.03 -1.94 6.57
C LEU A 26 6.42 -1.30 6.32
N ASP A 27 7.50 -2.06 6.46
CA ASP A 27 8.87 -1.60 6.19
C ASP A 27 9.05 -1.16 4.71
N PRO A 28 9.38 0.12 4.46
CA PRO A 28 9.58 0.64 3.11
C PRO A 28 10.69 -0.07 2.33
N GLU A 29 11.77 -0.49 2.98
CA GLU A 29 12.88 -1.15 2.29
C GLU A 29 12.47 -2.54 1.79
N ARG A 30 11.62 -3.24 2.55
CA ARG A 30 11.05 -4.51 2.13
C ARG A 30 10.10 -4.33 0.96
N TYR A 31 9.26 -3.30 0.98
CA TYR A 31 8.41 -2.98 -0.16
C TYR A 31 9.23 -2.69 -1.41
N ARG A 32 10.24 -1.81 -1.34
CA ARG A 32 11.08 -1.49 -2.50
C ARG A 32 11.83 -2.71 -3.02
N ALA A 33 12.38 -3.55 -2.14
CA ALA A 33 13.04 -4.78 -2.54
C ALA A 33 12.07 -5.74 -3.27
N ALA A 34 10.86 -5.92 -2.76
CA ALA A 34 9.85 -6.76 -3.38
C ALA A 34 9.38 -6.18 -4.73
N ILE A 35 9.09 -4.88 -4.80
CA ILE A 35 8.72 -4.18 -6.04
C ILE A 35 9.79 -4.38 -7.10
N ASN A 36 11.07 -4.17 -6.75
CA ASN A 36 12.19 -4.34 -7.69
C ASN A 36 12.27 -5.78 -8.23
N GLN A 37 12.13 -6.79 -7.37
CA GLN A 37 12.15 -8.18 -7.80
C GLN A 37 10.95 -8.53 -8.69
N ILE A 38 9.75 -8.02 -8.36
CA ILE A 38 8.55 -8.24 -9.18
C ILE A 38 8.71 -7.57 -10.54
N ARG A 39 9.22 -6.34 -10.59
CA ARG A 39 9.48 -5.60 -11.84
C ARG A 39 10.46 -6.34 -12.73
N GLN A 40 11.55 -6.87 -12.17
CA GLN A 40 12.52 -7.67 -12.91
C GLN A 40 11.90 -8.95 -13.50
N ALA A 41 10.97 -9.58 -12.79
CA ALA A 41 10.39 -10.86 -13.19
C ALA A 41 9.16 -10.73 -14.10
N ALA A 42 8.31 -9.72 -13.88
CA ALA A 42 7.00 -9.58 -14.51
C ALA A 42 6.91 -8.39 -15.48
N GLY A 43 7.96 -7.58 -15.58
CA GLY A 43 8.00 -6.40 -16.44
C GLY A 43 7.29 -5.17 -15.86
N PRO A 44 7.17 -4.10 -16.68
CA PRO A 44 6.62 -2.82 -16.25
C PRO A 44 5.09 -2.76 -16.25
N ASP A 45 4.40 -3.63 -17.02
CA ASP A 45 2.97 -3.45 -17.31
C ASP A 45 2.04 -3.82 -16.15
N LEU A 46 2.49 -4.67 -15.22
CA LEU A 46 1.71 -5.07 -14.06
C LEU A 46 1.73 -3.97 -12.99
N ILE A 47 0.63 -3.29 -12.68
CA ILE A 47 0.61 -2.27 -11.61
C ILE A 47 0.88 -2.95 -10.25
N ILE A 48 1.85 -2.46 -9.47
CA ILE A 48 2.13 -2.99 -8.13
C ILE A 48 1.53 -2.06 -7.09
N GLN A 49 0.45 -2.51 -6.46
CA GLN A 49 -0.22 -1.80 -5.38
C GLN A 49 0.26 -2.34 -4.04
N ILE A 50 0.91 -1.49 -3.23
CA ILE A 50 1.21 -1.87 -1.84
C ILE A 50 -0.05 -1.71 -0.99
N THR A 51 -0.04 -2.29 0.21
CA THR A 51 -1.13 -2.12 1.17
C THR A 51 -0.64 -1.58 2.50
N THR A 52 -1.52 -0.86 3.20
CA THR A 52 -1.30 -0.46 4.59
C THR A 52 -2.44 -1.01 5.43
N GLU A 53 -2.21 -2.18 6.04
CA GLU A 53 -3.12 -2.77 7.02
C GLU A 53 -2.55 -2.56 8.42
N ALA A 54 -3.38 -2.11 9.35
CA ALA A 54 -2.99 -1.91 10.73
C ALA A 54 -2.61 -3.24 11.39
N VAL A 55 -3.37 -4.31 11.12
CA VAL A 55 -3.32 -5.62 11.82
C VAL A 55 -3.25 -5.51 13.35
N GLY A 56 -3.79 -4.43 13.91
CA GLY A 56 -3.69 -4.07 15.34
C GLY A 56 -2.29 -3.66 15.81
N ARG A 57 -1.34 -3.43 14.89
CA ARG A 57 0.08 -3.16 15.17
C ARG A 57 0.54 -1.78 14.69
N TYR A 58 -0.05 -1.24 13.63
CA TYR A 58 0.38 0.02 13.02
C TYR A 58 -0.63 1.14 13.21
N GLN A 59 -0.18 2.26 13.75
CA GLN A 59 -0.96 3.49 13.88
C GLN A 59 -1.11 4.19 12.52
N PRO A 60 -2.13 5.06 12.35
CA PRO A 60 -2.36 5.79 11.10
C PRO A 60 -1.10 6.51 10.58
N ALA A 61 -0.36 7.17 11.49
CA ALA A 61 0.86 7.89 11.13
C ALA A 61 1.97 6.97 10.59
N GLU A 62 2.08 5.75 11.10
CA GLU A 62 3.06 4.76 10.63
C GLU A 62 2.70 4.22 9.25
N GLN A 63 1.40 4.00 9.01
CA GLN A 63 0.87 3.62 7.70
C GLN A 63 1.18 4.70 6.65
N MET A 64 0.81 5.96 6.92
CA MET A 64 1.09 7.09 6.02
C MET A 64 2.59 7.28 5.78
N ALA A 65 3.42 7.13 6.83
CA ALA A 65 4.87 7.23 6.72
C ALA A 65 5.47 6.11 5.86
N SER A 66 4.93 4.89 5.93
CA SER A 66 5.35 3.79 5.06
C SER A 66 5.13 4.11 3.59
N VAL A 67 3.96 4.63 3.23
CA VAL A 67 3.65 5.04 1.86
C VAL A 67 4.54 6.19 1.40
N LYS A 68 4.71 7.22 2.24
CA LYS A 68 5.58 8.38 1.93
C LYS A 68 7.02 7.99 1.69
N LYS A 69 7.54 7.03 2.45
CA LYS A 69 8.89 6.50 2.24
C LYS A 69 8.92 5.64 0.99
N THR A 70 8.00 4.69 0.84
CA THR A 70 7.99 3.73 -0.27
C THR A 70 7.81 4.42 -1.63
N ARG A 71 6.96 5.45 -1.71
CA ARG A 71 6.52 6.11 -2.96
C ARG A 71 6.08 5.10 -4.04
N PRO A 72 5.07 4.26 -3.74
CA PRO A 72 4.55 3.31 -4.71
C PRO A 72 3.79 4.02 -5.84
N GLU A 73 3.50 3.31 -6.94
CA GLU A 73 2.58 3.81 -7.97
C GLU A 73 1.11 3.75 -7.54
N ALA A 74 0.76 2.78 -6.67
CA ALA A 74 -0.58 2.58 -6.16
C ALA A 74 -0.55 2.08 -4.71
N VAL A 75 -1.57 2.42 -3.93
CA VAL A 75 -1.72 1.98 -2.55
C VAL A 75 -3.19 1.70 -2.20
N SER A 76 -3.44 0.59 -1.51
CA SER A 76 -4.74 0.32 -0.89
C SER A 76 -4.78 0.83 0.55
N LEU A 77 -5.85 1.55 0.91
CA LEU A 77 -5.98 2.27 2.17
C LEU A 77 -7.33 1.97 2.83
N ALA A 78 -7.31 1.46 4.05
CA ALA A 78 -8.50 1.31 4.88
C ALA A 78 -8.91 2.64 5.51
N LEU A 79 -10.07 3.19 5.15
CA LEU A 79 -10.52 4.49 5.67
C LEU A 79 -10.68 4.46 7.20
N ARG A 80 -11.33 3.42 7.74
CA ARG A 80 -11.51 3.24 9.19
C ARG A 80 -10.19 3.12 9.98
N GLU A 81 -9.11 2.67 9.32
CA GLU A 81 -7.81 2.53 9.96
C GLU A 81 -6.98 3.81 9.88
N LEU A 82 -7.14 4.60 8.82
CA LEU A 82 -6.45 5.89 8.68
C LEU A 82 -7.15 7.02 9.44
N ILE A 83 -8.47 6.94 9.58
CA ILE A 83 -9.31 7.91 10.27
C ILE A 83 -10.12 7.16 11.34
N PRO A 84 -9.46 6.66 12.41
CA PRO A 84 -10.17 5.94 13.46
C PRO A 84 -11.05 6.89 14.30
N THR A 85 -10.73 8.18 14.33
CA THR A 85 -11.52 9.21 15.03
C THR A 85 -11.52 10.54 14.26
N PRO A 86 -12.46 11.47 14.54
CA PRO A 86 -12.50 12.78 13.86
C PRO A 86 -11.21 13.62 13.97
N LYS A 87 -10.38 13.38 14.99
CA LYS A 87 -9.10 14.10 15.16
C LYS A 87 -8.06 13.75 14.08
N ASP A 88 -8.24 12.61 13.40
CA ASP A 88 -7.30 12.07 12.42
C ASP A 88 -7.61 12.58 10.99
N GLU A 89 -8.79 13.19 10.79
CA GLU A 89 -9.25 13.69 9.49
C GLU A 89 -8.29 14.68 8.83
N SER A 90 -7.74 15.62 9.60
CA SER A 90 -6.81 16.63 9.06
C SER A 90 -5.52 15.99 8.55
N ALA A 91 -5.00 15.00 9.28
CA ALA A 91 -3.79 14.27 8.86
C ALA A 91 -4.06 13.41 7.62
N ALA A 92 -5.20 12.70 7.59
CA ALA A 92 -5.61 11.90 6.45
C ALA A 92 -5.87 12.76 5.20
N ALA A 93 -6.55 13.90 5.33
CA ALA A 93 -6.77 14.84 4.24
C ALA A 93 -5.45 15.35 3.66
N GLY A 94 -4.50 15.74 4.52
CA GLY A 94 -3.15 16.13 4.09
C GLY A 94 -2.40 14.99 3.39
N PHE A 95 -2.60 13.75 3.83
CA PHE A 95 -2.04 12.57 3.19
C PHE A 95 -2.67 12.29 1.82
N PHE A 96 -4.00 12.36 1.68
CA PHE A 96 -4.69 12.16 0.40
C PHE A 96 -4.33 13.24 -0.62
N GLN A 97 -4.21 14.49 -0.18
CA GLN A 97 -3.71 15.57 -1.02
C GLN A 97 -2.27 15.30 -1.50
N TRP A 98 -1.43 14.74 -0.63
CA TRP A 98 -0.07 14.36 -0.99
C TRP A 98 -0.04 13.21 -2.01
N LEU A 99 -0.89 12.18 -1.86
CA LEU A 99 -1.02 11.09 -2.84
C LEU A 99 -1.39 11.63 -4.23
N TYR A 100 -2.35 12.55 -4.28
CA TYR A 100 -2.75 13.22 -5.51
C TYR A 100 -1.58 13.96 -6.17
N THR A 101 -0.84 14.76 -5.39
CA THR A 101 0.32 15.53 -5.88
C THR A 101 1.42 14.61 -6.41
N GLU A 102 1.70 13.49 -5.74
CA GLU A 102 2.75 12.54 -6.14
C GLU A 102 2.26 11.54 -7.20
N ARG A 103 1.00 11.66 -7.66
CA ARG A 103 0.36 10.76 -8.64
C ARG A 103 0.37 9.30 -8.22
N ILE A 104 0.16 9.05 -6.93
CA ILE A 104 0.00 7.72 -6.37
C ILE A 104 -1.48 7.38 -6.38
N ALA A 105 -1.86 6.28 -7.03
CA ALA A 105 -3.27 5.89 -7.15
C ALA A 105 -3.78 5.26 -5.84
N PRO A 106 -4.72 5.89 -5.12
CA PRO A 106 -5.35 5.26 -3.97
C PRO A 106 -6.45 4.29 -4.41
N GLN A 107 -6.55 3.15 -3.73
CA GLN A 107 -7.74 2.31 -3.68
C GLN A 107 -8.25 2.29 -2.25
N TYR A 108 -9.45 2.79 -2.03
CA TYR A 108 -10.04 2.80 -0.69
C TYR A 108 -10.68 1.45 -0.39
N ILE A 109 -10.35 0.89 0.78
CA ILE A 109 -10.98 -0.32 1.30
C ILE A 109 -12.13 0.12 2.19
N LEU A 110 -13.34 -0.27 1.79
CA LEU A 110 -14.57 -0.13 2.56
C LEU A 110 -14.94 -1.52 3.09
N TYR A 111 -15.14 -1.64 4.39
CA TYR A 111 -15.42 -2.94 5.03
C TYR A 111 -16.90 -3.14 5.32
N ASP A 112 -17.62 -2.03 5.46
CA ASP A 112 -19.01 -1.93 5.85
C ASP A 112 -19.61 -0.67 5.18
N GLU A 113 -20.92 -0.50 5.31
CA GLU A 113 -21.68 0.61 4.73
C GLU A 113 -21.67 1.88 5.60
N ASP A 114 -21.16 1.77 6.84
CA ASP A 114 -21.08 2.83 7.85
C ASP A 114 -19.73 3.58 7.79
#